data_AF-A0A497N9U2-F1
#
_entry.id   AF-A0A497N9U2-F1
#
_cell.length_a   1.000
_cell.length_b   1.000
_cell.length_c   1.000
_cell.angle_alpha   90.00
_cell.angle_beta   90.00
_cell.angle_gamma   90.00
#
_symmetry.space_group_name_H-M   'P 1'
#
loop_
_entity.id
_entity.type
_entity.pdbx_description
1 polymer ?
#
loop_
_entity_poly.entity_id
_entity_poly.type
_entity_poly.pdbx_seq_one_letter_code
_entity_poly.pdbx_strand_id
1 'polypeptide(L)'
;MVILGFFALALTFYTLPKAYIIWRKAEKASLEEVYTLEKSFYLVSTVVWLVLASRIVGMGLYWVANESLIPLIPGAMCQWGVHQAGHPYSWIDSILKLFVLFVYGIWLSLDMINRRCRG
;
A
#
# COMPACT_ATOMS: atom_id res chain seq x y z
N MET A 1 -2.71 13.89 -4.36
CA MET A 1 -2.72 12.40 -4.40
C MET A 1 -1.87 11.81 -5.52
N VAL A 2 -1.86 12.42 -6.72
CA VAL A 2 -1.10 11.92 -7.88
C VAL A 2 0.39 11.72 -7.57
N ILE A 3 1.03 12.67 -6.89
CA ILE A 3 2.45 12.60 -6.51
C ILE A 3 2.74 11.40 -5.59
N LEU A 4 1.94 11.20 -4.54
CA LEU A 4 2.07 10.04 -3.65
C LEU A 4 1.82 8.72 -4.41
N GLY A 5 0.89 8.74 -5.36
CA GLY A 5 0.61 7.61 -6.25
C GLY A 5 1.82 7.25 -7.12
N PHE A 6 2.43 8.23 -7.78
CA PHE A 6 3.63 8.03 -8.59
C PHE A 6 4.82 7.56 -7.75
N PHE A 7 5.02 8.13 -6.56
CA PHE A 7 6.07 7.71 -5.64
C PHE A 7 5.91 6.24 -5.23
N ALA A 8 4.71 5.85 -4.81
CA ALA A 8 4.41 4.46 -4.44
C ALA A 8 4.58 3.50 -5.65
N LEU A 9 4.18 3.94 -6.84
CA LEU A 9 4.32 3.16 -8.07
C LEU A 9 5.81 2.97 -8.41
N ALA A 10 6.62 4.03 -8.38
CA ALA A 10 8.06 3.96 -8.62
C ALA A 10 8.78 3.01 -7.64
N LEU A 11 8.44 3.10 -6.34
CA LEU A 11 8.95 2.18 -5.33
C LEU A 11 8.57 0.73 -5.61
N THR A 12 7.32 0.49 -6.02
CA THR A 12 6.84 -0.86 -6.34
C THR A 12 7.58 -1.44 -7.55
N PHE A 13 7.75 -0.66 -8.61
CA PHE A 13 8.54 -1.02 -9.79
C PHE A 13 9.99 -1.35 -9.45
N TYR A 14 10.60 -0.61 -8.52
CA TYR A 14 11.95 -0.88 -8.04
C TYR A 14 12.04 -2.22 -7.27
N THR A 15 11.05 -2.54 -6.43
CA THR A 15 11.09 -3.76 -5.60
C THR A 15 10.62 -5.03 -6.30
N LEU A 16 9.79 -4.93 -7.34
CA LEU A 16 9.25 -6.05 -8.11
C LEU A 16 10.30 -7.07 -8.58
N PRO A 17 11.40 -6.68 -9.26
CA PRO A 17 12.40 -7.64 -9.72
C PRO A 17 13.13 -8.32 -8.56
N LYS A 18 13.38 -7.60 -7.46
CA LYS A 18 14.02 -8.15 -6.26
C LYS A 18 13.13 -9.17 -5.57
N ALA A 19 11.83 -8.87 -5.43
CA ALA A 19 10.85 -9.80 -4.87
C ALA A 19 10.71 -11.08 -5.73
N TYR A 20 10.71 -10.94 -7.06
CA TYR A 20 10.64 -12.09 -7.97
C TYR A 20 11.86 -13.01 -7.84
N ILE A 21 13.06 -12.45 -7.73
CA ILE A 21 14.30 -13.22 -7.55
C ILE A 21 14.28 -13.98 -6.22
N ILE A 22 13.83 -13.32 -5.14
CA ILE A 22 13.71 -13.96 -3.82
C ILE A 22 12.75 -15.15 -3.89
N TRP A 23 11.56 -14.95 -4.47
CA TRP A 23 10.57 -16.01 -4.61
C TRP A 23 11.10 -17.22 -5.39
N ARG A 24 11.83 -16.98 -6.48
CA ARG A 24 12.39 -18.06 -7.32
C ARG A 24 13.55 -18.80 -6.67
N LYS A 25 14.37 -18.12 -5.88
CA LYS A 25 15.58 -18.69 -5.25
C LYS A 25 15.33 -19.25 -3.85
N ALA A 26 14.19 -18.96 -3.23
CA ALA A 26 13.87 -19.39 -1.86
C ALA A 26 13.95 -20.91 -1.65
N GLU A 27 13.67 -21.72 -2.67
CA GLU A 27 13.59 -23.18 -2.55
C GLU A 27 14.94 -23.90 -2.74
N LYS A 28 15.94 -23.26 -3.37
CA LYS A 28 17.21 -23.90 -3.77
C LYS A 28 18.47 -23.23 -3.19
N ALA A 29 18.32 -22.29 -2.27
CA ALA A 29 19.42 -21.47 -1.79
C ALA A 29 20.37 -22.21 -0.84
N SER A 30 21.67 -22.04 -1.07
CA SER A 30 22.74 -22.43 -0.13
C SER A 30 22.80 -21.50 1.09
N LEU A 31 23.45 -21.89 2.20
CA LEU A 31 23.50 -21.10 3.45
C LEU A 31 24.00 -19.65 3.26
N GLU A 32 25.02 -19.44 2.42
CA GLU A 32 25.52 -18.08 2.10
C GLU A 32 24.51 -17.29 1.25
N GLU A 33 23.84 -17.94 0.31
CA GLU A 33 22.81 -17.30 -0.52
C GLU A 33 21.58 -16.91 0.31
N VAL A 34 21.18 -17.72 1.30
CA VAL A 34 20.08 -17.40 2.22
C VAL A 34 20.32 -16.07 2.92
N TYR A 35 21.54 -15.83 3.40
CA TYR A 35 21.88 -14.58 4.10
C TYR A 35 21.77 -13.35 3.18
N THR A 36 22.21 -13.46 1.92
CA THR A 36 22.09 -12.36 0.95
C THR A 36 20.64 -12.10 0.51
N LEU A 37 19.84 -13.17 0.40
CA LEU A 37 18.40 -13.09 0.13
C LEU A 37 17.66 -12.41 1.27
N GLU A 38 18.02 -12.72 2.52
CA GLU A 38 17.40 -12.15 3.71
C GLU A 38 17.63 -10.63 3.80
N LYS A 39 18.88 -10.17 3.58
CA LYS A 39 19.18 -8.73 3.50
C LYS A 39 18.34 -8.02 2.43
N SER A 40 18.15 -8.67 1.29
CA SER A 40 17.31 -8.14 0.20
C SER A 40 15.83 -8.11 0.59
N PHE A 41 15.36 -9.12 1.32
CA PHE A 41 14.00 -9.21 1.81
C PHE A 41 13.68 -8.13 2.86
N TYR A 42 14.62 -7.82 3.77
CA TYR A 42 14.51 -6.69 4.70
C TYR A 42 14.34 -5.35 3.97
N LEU A 43 15.10 -5.15 2.90
CA LEU A 43 14.99 -3.94 2.07
C LEU A 43 13.61 -3.85 1.40
N VAL A 44 13.12 -4.95 0.82
CA VAL A 44 11.77 -5.01 0.22
C VAL A 44 10.69 -4.71 1.26
N SER A 45 10.74 -5.33 2.43
CA SER A 45 9.74 -5.08 3.49
C SER A 45 9.76 -3.63 3.99
N THR A 46 10.94 -3.01 4.11
CA THR A 46 11.05 -1.59 4.49
C THR A 46 10.38 -0.68 3.44
N VAL A 47 10.55 -1.00 2.15
CA VAL A 47 9.84 -0.27 1.08
C VAL A 47 8.33 -0.49 1.15
N VAL A 48 7.87 -1.72 1.45
CA VAL A 48 6.44 -2.01 1.64
C VAL A 48 5.86 -1.19 2.80
N TRP A 49 6.59 -1.04 3.91
CA TRP A 49 6.21 -0.16 5.00
C TRP A 49 6.06 1.30 4.57
N LEU A 50 7.01 1.83 3.79
CA LEU A 50 6.92 3.19 3.25
C LEU A 50 5.73 3.37 2.31
N VAL A 51 5.46 2.37 1.46
CA VAL A 51 4.28 2.37 0.59
C VAL A 51 3.00 2.39 1.43
N LEU A 52 2.88 1.54 2.47
CA LEU A 52 1.72 1.53 3.35
C LEU A 52 1.52 2.88 4.04
N ALA A 53 2.58 3.47 4.60
CA ALA A 53 2.52 4.78 5.25
C ALA A 53 2.03 5.87 4.29
N SER A 54 2.54 5.89 3.06
CA SER A 54 2.09 6.83 2.02
C SER A 54 0.60 6.66 1.67
N ARG A 55 0.07 5.43 1.73
CA ARG A 55 -1.35 5.13 1.47
C ARG A 55 -2.24 5.59 2.61
N ILE A 56 -1.81 5.42 3.87
CA ILE A 56 -2.54 5.93 5.05
C ILE A 56 -2.65 7.46 4.97
N VAL A 57 -1.54 8.15 4.71
CA VAL A 57 -1.53 9.61 4.53
C VAL A 57 -2.41 10.03 3.36
N GLY A 58 -2.32 9.30 2.24
CA GLY A 58 -3.19 9.52 1.09
C GLY A 58 -4.67 9.39 1.43
N MET A 59 -5.06 8.38 2.21
CA MET A 59 -6.44 8.17 2.63
C MET A 59 -6.95 9.31 3.51
N GLY A 60 -6.14 9.80 4.46
CA GLY A 60 -6.49 10.97 5.26
C GLY A 60 -6.69 12.23 4.41
N LEU A 61 -5.78 12.49 3.48
CA LEU A 61 -5.89 13.62 2.52
C LEU A 61 -7.14 13.51 1.64
N TYR A 62 -7.52 12.29 1.23
CA TYR A 62 -8.73 12.05 0.46
C TYR A 62 -10.00 12.42 1.23
N TRP A 63 -10.04 12.08 2.53
CA TRP A 63 -11.18 12.42 3.38
C TRP A 63 -11.33 13.94 3.54
N VAL A 64 -10.23 14.63 3.85
CA VAL A 64 -10.22 16.11 3.97
C VAL A 64 -10.64 16.76 2.66
N ALA A 65 -10.15 16.25 1.52
CA ALA A 65 -10.57 16.73 0.22
C ALA A 65 -12.09 16.59 0.01
N ASN A 66 -12.67 15.41 0.28
CA ASN A 66 -14.11 15.21 0.14
C ASN A 66 -14.93 16.12 1.06
N GLU A 67 -14.46 16.39 2.28
CA GLU A 67 -15.14 17.32 3.19
C GLU A 67 -15.18 18.74 2.64
N SER A 68 -14.08 19.20 2.05
CA SER A 68 -14.01 20.52 1.41
C SER A 68 -14.92 20.67 0.18
N LEU A 69 -15.35 19.57 -0.43
CA LEU A 69 -16.27 19.55 -1.57
C LEU A 69 -17.75 19.62 -1.16
N ILE A 70 -18.09 19.41 0.11
CA ILE A 70 -19.48 19.44 0.61
C ILE A 70 -20.20 20.76 0.24
N PRO A 71 -19.66 21.96 0.53
CA PRO A 71 -20.36 23.21 0.23
C PRO A 71 -20.42 23.53 -1.27
N LEU A 72 -19.61 22.89 -2.11
CA LEU A 72 -19.60 23.13 -3.56
C LEU A 72 -20.68 22.32 -4.30
N ILE A 73 -21.14 21.21 -3.73
CA ILE A 73 -22.06 20.29 -4.42
C ILE A 73 -23.49 20.51 -3.91
N PRO A 74 -24.43 20.97 -4.77
CA PRO A 74 -25.80 21.20 -4.34
C PRO A 74 -26.46 19.87 -3.92
N GLY A 75 -27.05 19.85 -2.73
CA GLY A 75 -27.68 18.67 -2.15
C GLY A 75 -26.74 17.73 -1.38
N ALA A 76 -25.44 18.03 -1.30
CA ALA A 76 -24.52 17.32 -0.42
C ALA A 76 -24.63 17.87 1.02
N MET A 77 -25.33 17.16 1.89
CA MET A 77 -25.36 17.47 3.34
C MET A 77 -24.15 16.90 4.09
N CYS A 78 -23.52 15.86 3.53
CA CYS A 78 -22.36 15.20 4.11
C CYS A 78 -21.52 14.55 3.00
N GLN A 79 -20.43 13.88 3.40
CA GLN A 79 -19.55 13.18 2.46
C GLN A 79 -20.26 12.12 1.61
N TRP A 80 -21.38 11.57 2.09
CA TRP A 80 -22.20 10.66 1.29
C TRP A 80 -22.71 11.31 0.02
N GLY A 81 -23.16 12.57 0.09
CA GLY A 81 -23.64 13.33 -1.06
C GLY A 81 -22.52 13.61 -2.07
N VAL A 82 -21.31 13.89 -1.58
CA VAL A 82 -20.11 14.04 -2.41
C VAL A 82 -19.78 12.73 -3.13
N HIS A 83 -19.89 11.60 -2.41
CA HIS A 83 -19.72 10.27 -3.00
C HIS A 83 -20.76 9.96 -4.08
N GLN A 84 -22.01 10.32 -3.84
CA GLN A 84 -23.10 10.09 -4.78
C GLN A 84 -22.94 10.93 -6.05
N ALA A 85 -22.47 12.17 -5.94
CA ALA A 85 -22.16 13.02 -7.09
C ALA A 85 -21.04 12.42 -7.98
N GLY A 86 -20.08 11.72 -7.36
CA GLY A 86 -19.00 11.01 -8.06
C GLY A 86 -19.30 9.54 -8.40
N HIS A 87 -20.54 9.09 -8.27
CA HIS A 87 -20.91 7.70 -8.54
C HIS A 87 -20.70 7.36 -10.04
N PRO A 88 -20.12 6.20 -10.39
CA PRO A 88 -19.72 5.07 -9.52
C PRO A 88 -18.26 5.10 -9.05
N TYR A 89 -17.43 5.97 -9.62
CA TYR A 89 -15.98 5.91 -9.45
C TYR A 89 -15.51 6.24 -8.02
N SER A 90 -16.20 7.15 -7.33
CA SER A 90 -15.90 7.51 -5.93
C SER A 90 -15.97 6.30 -4.99
N TRP A 91 -17.05 5.53 -5.11
CA TRP A 91 -17.32 4.33 -4.31
C TRP A 91 -16.27 3.26 -4.53
N ILE A 92 -15.95 3.00 -5.79
CA ILE A 92 -14.93 2.02 -6.17
C ILE A 92 -13.57 2.44 -5.61
N ASP A 93 -13.21 3.71 -5.72
CA ASP A 93 -11.94 4.26 -5.23
C ASP A 93 -11.81 4.16 -3.70
N SER A 94 -12.89 4.41 -2.95
CA SER A 94 -12.89 4.26 -1.48
C SER A 94 -12.75 2.80 -1.04
N ILE A 95 -13.50 1.91 -1.67
CA ILE A 95 -13.42 0.46 -1.40
C ILE A 95 -12.02 -0.04 -1.72
N LEU A 96 -11.46 0.36 -2.86
CA LEU A 96 -10.13 -0.05 -3.27
C LEU A 96 -9.06 0.44 -2.30
N LYS A 97 -9.12 1.70 -1.85
CA LYS A 97 -8.18 2.24 -0.84
C LYS A 97 -8.21 1.44 0.45
N LEU A 98 -9.40 1.09 0.94
CA LEU A 98 -9.56 0.29 2.14
C LEU A 98 -9.02 -1.14 1.94
N PHE A 99 -9.40 -1.78 0.83
CA PHE A 99 -8.95 -3.14 0.49
C PHE A 99 -7.42 -3.23 0.39
N VAL A 100 -6.80 -2.28 -0.31
CA VAL A 100 -5.34 -2.22 -0.46
C VAL A 100 -4.64 -2.07 0.89
N LEU A 101 -5.21 -1.28 1.81
CA LEU A 101 -4.67 -1.13 3.17
C LEU A 101 -4.64 -2.48 3.90
N PHE A 102 -5.72 -3.26 3.83
CA PHE A 102 -5.79 -4.58 4.45
C PHE A 102 -4.79 -5.57 3.84
N VAL A 103 -4.66 -5.60 2.51
CA VAL A 103 -3.71 -6.51 1.84
C VAL A 103 -2.27 -6.23 2.29
N TYR A 104 -1.85 -4.96 2.30
CA TYR A 104 -0.51 -4.59 2.78
C TYR A 104 -0.35 -4.82 4.28
N GLY A 105 -1.38 -4.57 5.09
CA GLY A 105 -1.37 -4.80 6.53
C GLY A 105 -1.21 -6.29 6.89
N ILE A 106 -1.93 -7.18 6.20
CA ILE A 106 -1.82 -8.62 6.37
C ILE A 106 -0.41 -9.09 5.98
N TRP A 107 0.10 -8.62 4.82
CA TRP A 107 1.44 -8.98 4.37
C TRP A 107 2.53 -8.59 5.37
N LEU A 108 2.50 -7.35 5.87
CA LEU A 108 3.46 -6.87 6.87
C LEU A 108 3.34 -7.59 8.21
N SER A 109 2.13 -7.99 8.60
CA SER A 109 1.92 -8.80 9.80
C SER A 109 2.59 -10.18 9.66
N LEU A 110 2.45 -10.82 8.50
CA LEU A 110 3.13 -12.08 8.20
C LEU A 110 4.66 -11.93 8.19
N ASP A 111 5.18 -10.86 7.58
CA ASP A 111 6.62 -10.55 7.59
C ASP A 111 7.13 -10.36 9.03
N MET A 112 6.39 -9.65 9.88
CA MET A 112 6.77 -9.44 11.28
C MET A 112 6.76 -10.75 12.09
N ILE A 113 5.77 -11.62 11.88
CA ILE A 113 5.72 -12.96 12.49
C ILE A 113 6.92 -13.80 12.01
N ASN A 114 7.20 -13.81 10.71
CA ASN A 114 8.31 -14.57 10.15
C ASN A 114 9.66 -14.13 10.75
N ARG A 115 9.88 -12.83 10.95
CA ARG A 115 11.08 -12.31 11.64
C ARG A 115 11.17 -12.77 13.08
N ARG A 116 10.03 -12.81 13.79
CA ARG A 116 10.00 -13.21 15.21
C ARG A 116 10.25 -14.70 15.41
N CYS A 117 9.87 -15.55 14.45
CA CYS A 117 10.08 -17.00 14.54
C CYS A 117 11.49 -17.45 14.10
N ARG A 118 12.26 -16.60 13.40
CA ARG A 118 13.61 -16.92 12.90
C ARG A 118 14.73 -16.15 13.62
N GLY A 119 14.38 -15.14 14.42
CA GLY A 119 15.31 -14.40 15.28
C GLY A 119 15.58 -15.08 16.61
#